data_AF-A0A842PIH6-F1
#
_entry.id   AF-A0A842PIH6-F1
#
_cell.length_a   1.000
_cell.length_b   1.000
_cell.length_c   1.000
_cell.angle_alpha   90.00
_cell.angle_beta   90.00
_cell.angle_gamma   90.00
#
_symmetry.space_group_name_H-M   'P 1'
#
loop_
_entity.id
_entity.type
_entity.pdbx_description
1 polymer ?
#
loop_
_entity_poly.entity_id
_entity_poly.type
_entity_poly.pdbx_seq_one_letter_code
_entity_poly.pdbx_strand_id
1 'polypeptide(L)'
;MERALFMTVGTGVGLDKEKKIRSLAHGLLASILHYSPEKIVFFGSEASEETVESLKGQYLEEKGEELNKCEFVTINNIDDFDECFDKIKEKIEENEKYEVIIDYTSGTKT
;
A
#
# COMPACT_ATOMS: atom_id res chain seq x y z
N MET A 1 -0.49 -16.35 14.23
CA MET A 1 -1.65 -15.53 13.86
C MET A 1 -1.37 -15.04 12.46
N GLU A 2 -2.33 -15.18 11.54
CA GLU A 2 -2.17 -14.69 10.16
C GLU A 2 -2.11 -13.16 10.18
N ARG A 3 -1.29 -12.55 9.32
CA ARG A 3 -1.09 -11.09 9.28
C ARG A 3 -1.68 -10.47 8.03
N ALA A 4 -2.33 -9.33 8.19
CA ALA A 4 -2.72 -8.47 7.08
C ALA A 4 -1.92 -7.17 7.16
N LEU A 5 -1.28 -6.78 6.06
CA LEU A 5 -0.52 -5.53 5.97
C LEU A 5 -1.33 -4.49 5.20
N PHE A 6 -1.68 -3.42 5.90
CA PHE A 6 -2.45 -2.30 5.38
C PHE A 6 -1.47 -1.17 5.09
N MET A 7 -1.46 -0.65 3.87
CA MET A 7 -0.43 0.30 3.44
C MET A 7 -1.06 1.48 2.71
N THR A 8 -0.80 2.70 3.15
CA THR A 8 -1.11 3.89 2.35
C THR A 8 -0.09 4.04 1.22
N VAL A 9 -0.54 4.45 0.04
CA VAL A 9 0.28 4.52 -1.18
C VAL A 9 0.33 5.94 -1.73
N GLY A 10 1.52 6.53 -1.70
CA GLY A 10 1.79 7.84 -2.33
C GLY A 10 1.96 7.79 -3.85
N THR A 11 1.87 8.96 -4.48
CA THR A 11 1.91 9.14 -5.95
C THR A 11 3.24 9.68 -6.50
N GLY A 12 4.20 9.99 -5.63
CA GLY A 12 5.54 10.46 -6.05
C GLY A 12 5.56 11.84 -6.73
N VAL A 13 4.85 12.83 -6.20
CA VAL A 13 4.72 14.18 -6.81
C VAL A 13 6.04 14.95 -6.97
N GLY A 14 6.13 15.78 -8.03
CA GLY A 14 7.24 16.72 -8.30
C GLY A 14 8.20 16.28 -9.40
N LEU A 15 9.37 16.94 -9.50
CA LEU A 15 10.43 16.56 -10.44
C LEU A 15 10.91 15.11 -10.19
N ASP A 16 11.32 14.43 -11.25
CA ASP A 16 11.75 13.03 -11.24
C ASP A 16 10.70 12.05 -10.70
N LYS A 17 9.43 12.26 -11.07
CA LYS A 17 8.28 11.43 -10.65
C LYS A 17 8.58 9.92 -10.72
N GLU A 18 9.10 9.42 -11.84
CA GLU A 18 9.44 8.00 -12.01
C GLU A 18 10.42 7.49 -10.94
N LYS A 19 11.47 8.26 -10.64
CA LYS A 19 12.45 7.90 -9.61
C LYS A 19 11.82 7.88 -8.22
N LYS A 20 10.92 8.84 -7.93
CA LYS A 20 10.19 8.88 -6.66
C LYS A 20 9.23 7.71 -6.52
N ILE A 21 8.50 7.37 -7.58
CA ILE A 21 7.62 6.20 -7.64
C ILE A 21 8.41 4.93 -7.34
N ARG A 22 9.55 4.72 -8.03
CA ARG A 22 10.41 3.56 -7.75
C ARG A 22 10.88 3.54 -6.30
N SER A 23 11.25 4.69 -5.73
CA SER A 23 11.67 4.79 -4.34
C SER A 23 10.55 4.50 -3.34
N LEU A 24 9.32 4.96 -3.61
CA LEU A 24 8.15 4.66 -2.79
C LEU A 24 7.83 3.17 -2.84
N ALA A 25 7.79 2.60 -4.05
CA ALA A 25 7.60 1.18 -4.26
C ALA A 25 8.66 0.33 -3.54
N HIS A 26 9.92 0.76 -3.54
CA HIS A 26 10.98 0.07 -2.79
C HIS A 26 10.74 0.09 -1.27
N GLY A 27 10.27 1.22 -0.73
CA GLY A 27 9.88 1.30 0.69
C GLY A 27 8.73 0.36 1.04
N LEU A 28 7.69 0.34 0.19
CA LEU A 28 6.56 -0.58 0.36
C LEU A 28 7.00 -2.06 0.29
N LEU A 29 7.90 -2.38 -0.64
CA LEU A 29 8.49 -3.71 -0.78
C LEU A 29 9.21 -4.13 0.50
N ALA A 30 10.05 -3.26 1.06
CA ALA A 30 10.77 -3.54 2.29
C ALA A 30 9.81 -3.92 3.44
N SER A 31 8.69 -3.21 3.58
CA SER A 31 7.66 -3.55 4.57
C SER A 31 6.99 -4.90 4.30
N ILE A 32 6.62 -5.19 3.05
CA ILE A 32 6.05 -6.49 2.66
C ILE A 32 7.01 -7.63 3.01
N LEU A 33 8.29 -7.49 2.69
CA LEU A 33 9.31 -8.51 2.97
C LEU A 33 9.60 -8.66 4.46
N HIS A 34 9.55 -7.57 5.21
CA HIS A 34 9.78 -7.58 6.65
C HIS A 34 8.65 -8.28 7.41
N TYR A 35 7.40 -7.94 7.10
CA TYR A 35 6.25 -8.48 7.83
C TYR A 35 5.75 -9.83 7.30
N SER A 36 6.08 -10.17 6.05
CA SER A 36 5.65 -11.39 5.34
C SER A 36 4.15 -11.67 5.50
N PRO A 37 3.27 -10.72 5.13
CA PRO A 37 1.83 -10.82 5.37
C PRO A 37 1.17 -11.87 4.47
N GLU A 38 0.01 -12.37 4.91
CA GLU A 38 -0.82 -13.27 4.12
C GLU A 38 -1.85 -12.51 3.26
N LYS A 39 -2.14 -11.27 3.61
CA LYS A 39 -2.99 -10.35 2.84
C LYS A 39 -2.38 -8.96 2.84
N ILE A 40 -2.42 -8.30 1.69
CA ILE A 40 -1.96 -6.91 1.55
C ILE A 40 -3.14 -6.07 1.09
N VAL A 41 -3.38 -4.95 1.77
CA VAL A 41 -4.42 -3.97 1.40
C VAL A 41 -3.77 -2.62 1.19
N PHE A 42 -3.80 -2.14 -0.04
CA PHE A 42 -3.31 -0.82 -0.41
C PHE A 42 -4.43 0.21 -0.33
N PHE A 43 -4.13 1.38 0.22
CA PHE A 43 -5.04 2.52 0.30
C PHE A 43 -4.43 3.69 -0.47
N GLY A 44 -5.12 4.21 -1.47
CA GLY A 44 -4.59 5.33 -2.26
C GLY A 44 -5.56 5.84 -3.31
N SER A 45 -5.20 6.94 -3.96
CA SER A 45 -5.94 7.43 -5.12
C SER A 45 -5.68 6.58 -6.37
N GLU A 46 -6.45 6.77 -7.44
CA GLU A 46 -6.17 6.17 -8.75
C GLU A 46 -4.73 6.48 -9.23
N ALA A 47 -4.22 7.68 -8.95
CA ALA A 47 -2.85 8.06 -9.30
C ALA A 47 -1.78 7.26 -8.55
N SER A 48 -2.14 6.56 -7.47
CA SER A 48 -1.23 5.73 -6.69
C SER A 48 -1.03 4.34 -7.30
N GLU A 49 -1.85 3.93 -8.28
CA GLU A 49 -1.71 2.63 -8.97
C GLU A 49 -0.34 2.48 -9.63
N GLU A 50 0.24 3.55 -10.17
CA GLU A 50 1.57 3.54 -10.79
C GLU A 50 2.67 3.10 -9.79
N THR A 51 2.54 3.47 -8.52
CA THR A 51 3.43 3.02 -7.44
C THR A 51 3.22 1.55 -7.12
N VAL A 52 1.98 1.06 -7.13
CA VAL A 52 1.67 -0.36 -6.90
C VAL A 52 2.21 -1.23 -8.05
N GLU A 53 2.09 -0.79 -9.29
CA GLU A 53 2.66 -1.51 -10.44
C GLU A 53 4.19 -1.54 -10.39
N SER A 54 4.83 -0.42 -10.03
CA SER A 54 6.28 -0.42 -9.80
C SER A 54 6.70 -1.36 -8.68
N LEU A 55 5.91 -1.44 -7.60
CA LEU A 55 6.12 -2.37 -6.49
C LEU A 55 6.01 -3.83 -6.96
N LYS A 56 4.97 -4.19 -7.71
CA LYS A 56 4.79 -5.55 -8.25
C LYS A 56 5.97 -5.96 -9.13
N GLY A 57 6.45 -5.06 -10.00
CA GLY A 57 7.63 -5.28 -10.82
C GLY A 57 8.89 -5.54 -9.98
N GLN A 58 9.14 -4.71 -8.97
CA GLN A 58 10.27 -4.88 -8.06
C GLN A 58 10.17 -6.18 -7.23
N TYR A 59 8.97 -6.55 -6.77
CA TYR A 59 8.74 -7.80 -6.06
C TYR A 59 9.04 -9.01 -6.94
N LEU A 60 8.58 -9.00 -8.21
CA LEU A 60 8.87 -10.05 -9.18
C LEU A 60 10.38 -10.18 -9.46
N GLU A 61 11.08 -9.06 -9.60
CA GLU A 61 12.55 -9.05 -9.76
C GLU A 61 13.27 -9.64 -8.55
N GLU A 62 12.81 -9.37 -7.32
CA GLU A 62 13.49 -9.80 -6.09
C GLU A 62 13.12 -11.22 -5.65
N LYS A 63 11.87 -11.66 -5.84
CA LYS A 63 11.39 -12.97 -5.41
C LYS A 63 11.28 -14.01 -6.52
N GLY A 64 11.29 -13.57 -7.78
CA GLY A 64 11.08 -14.45 -8.93
C GLY A 64 9.65 -14.98 -9.05
N GLU A 65 8.70 -14.39 -8.32
CA GLU A 65 7.27 -14.74 -8.36
C GLU A 65 6.40 -13.47 -8.28
N GLU A 66 5.17 -13.55 -8.77
CA GLU A 66 4.24 -12.41 -8.73
C GLU A 66 3.73 -12.12 -7.31
N LEU A 67 3.58 -10.83 -7.01
CA LEU A 67 2.97 -10.40 -5.76
C LEU A 67 1.46 -10.70 -5.79
N ASN A 68 1.08 -11.76 -5.09
CA ASN A 68 -0.30 -12.23 -4.99
C ASN A 68 -0.99 -11.71 -3.72
N LYS A 69 -2.32 -11.88 -3.64
CA LYS A 69 -3.14 -11.56 -2.44
C LYS A 69 -3.18 -10.07 -2.06
N CYS A 70 -3.14 -9.21 -3.07
CA CYS A 70 -3.28 -7.77 -2.93
C CYS A 70 -4.72 -7.32 -3.19
N GLU A 71 -5.18 -6.37 -2.40
CA GLU A 71 -6.42 -5.62 -2.57
C GLU A 71 -6.06 -4.14 -2.68
N PHE A 72 -6.69 -3.39 -3.59
CA PHE A 72 -6.52 -1.94 -3.69
C PHE A 72 -7.84 -1.25 -3.35
N VAL A 73 -7.79 -0.37 -2.36
CA VAL A 73 -8.93 0.41 -1.88
C VAL A 73 -8.71 1.86 -2.31
N THR A 74 -9.49 2.28 -3.31
CA THR A 74 -9.42 3.64 -3.83
C THR A 74 -9.97 4.63 -2.81
N ILE A 75 -9.21 5.67 -2.50
CA ILE A 75 -9.64 6.86 -1.74
C ILE A 75 -9.83 8.00 -2.73
N ASN A 76 -11.06 8.53 -2.82
CA ASN A 76 -11.42 9.52 -3.82
C ASN A 76 -10.90 10.90 -3.42
N ASN A 77 -11.03 11.26 -2.14
CA ASN A 77 -10.50 12.49 -1.58
C ASN A 77 -9.39 12.21 -0.55
N ILE A 78 -8.13 12.24 -0.99
CA ILE A 78 -6.95 11.96 -0.16
C ILE A 78 -6.67 13.02 0.93
N ASP A 79 -7.32 14.18 0.83
CA ASP A 79 -7.25 15.25 1.83
C ASP A 79 -8.45 15.24 2.79
N ASP A 80 -9.37 14.27 2.63
CA ASP A 80 -10.49 14.05 3.54
C ASP A 80 -10.11 12.98 4.57
N PHE A 81 -9.86 13.42 5.80
CA PHE A 81 -9.53 12.54 6.91
C PHE A 81 -10.63 11.53 7.20
N ASP A 82 -11.90 11.95 7.17
CA ASP A 82 -13.03 11.09 7.52
C ASP A 82 -13.18 9.98 6.47
N GLU A 83 -13.04 10.30 5.18
CA GLU A 83 -13.05 9.29 4.11
C GLU A 83 -11.91 8.27 4.28
N CYS A 84 -10.70 8.74 4.59
CA CYS A 84 -9.55 7.87 4.80
C CYS A 84 -9.75 6.96 6.00
N PHE A 85 -10.20 7.53 7.13
CA PHE A 85 -10.42 6.82 8.37
C PHE A 85 -11.51 5.76 8.21
N ASP A 86 -12.66 6.12 7.63
CA ASP A 86 -13.79 5.20 7.47
C ASP A 86 -13.43 4.01 6.59
N LYS A 87 -12.70 4.22 5.48
CA LYS A 87 -12.24 3.14 4.60
C LYS A 87 -11.25 2.20 5.28
N ILE A 88 -10.30 2.74 6.03
CA ILE A 88 -9.35 1.92 6.78
C ILE A 88 -10.08 1.12 7.85
N LYS A 89 -11.00 1.76 8.59
CA LYS A 89 -11.79 1.14 9.65
C LYS A 89 -12.66 0.01 9.11
N GLU A 90 -13.40 0.25 8.03
CA GLU A 90 -14.22 -0.78 7.34
C GLU A 90 -13.37 -2.00 6.99
N LYS A 91 -12.15 -1.77 6.44
CA LYS A 91 -11.25 -2.88 6.12
C LYS A 91 -10.68 -3.59 7.35
N ILE A 92 -10.46 -2.91 8.46
CA ILE A 92 -10.06 -3.58 9.71
C ILE A 92 -11.17 -4.52 10.16
N GLU A 93 -12.43 -4.06 10.14
CA GLU A 93 -13.62 -4.85 10.51
C GLU A 93 -13.85 -6.02 9.55
N GLU A 94 -13.54 -5.91 8.26
CA GLU A 94 -13.60 -7.05 7.33
C GLU A 94 -12.50 -8.11 7.57
N ASN A 95 -11.45 -7.76 8.31
CA ASN A 95 -10.25 -8.57 8.47
C ASN A 95 -9.97 -8.93 9.95
N GLU A 96 -11.01 -9.05 10.80
CA GLU A 96 -10.90 -9.30 12.25
C GLU A 96 -10.12 -10.57 12.62
N LYS A 97 -10.05 -11.55 11.70
CA LYS A 97 -9.30 -12.80 11.89
C LYS A 97 -7.78 -12.63 11.77
N TYR A 98 -7.32 -11.49 11.23
CA TYR A 98 -5.91 -11.17 11.02
C TYR A 98 -5.38 -10.26 12.13
N GLU A 99 -4.09 -10.41 12.43
CA GLU A 99 -3.31 -9.35 13.07
C GLU A 99 -3.07 -8.25 12.01
N VAL A 100 -3.74 -7.11 12.15
CA VAL A 100 -3.60 -5.99 11.21
C VAL A 100 -2.37 -5.15 11.58
N ILE A 101 -1.46 -5.00 10.62
CA ILE A 101 -0.30 -4.12 10.68
C ILE A 101 -0.55 -2.96 9.73
N ILE A 102 -0.41 -1.72 10.19
CA ILE A 102 -0.63 -0.54 9.36
C ILE A 102 0.72 0.15 9.10
N ASP A 103 1.11 0.19 7.83
CA ASP A 103 2.21 1.01 7.32
C ASP A 103 1.66 2.31 6.72
N TYR A 104 1.82 3.39 7.46
CA TYR A 104 1.39 4.74 7.09
C TYR A 104 2.58 5.63 6.65
N THR A 105 3.74 5.03 6.36
CA THR A 105 4.97 5.79 6.05
C THR A 105 4.92 6.52 4.70
N SER A 106 4.05 6.06 3.80
CA SER A 106 3.86 6.59 2.44
C SER A 106 2.49 7.26 2.31
N GLY A 107 2.34 8.26 1.44
CA GLY A 107 1.07 8.98 1.25
C GLY A 107 1.09 10.42 1.79
N THR A 108 -0.09 11.04 1.87
CA THR A 108 -0.29 12.38 2.42
C THR A 108 -0.33 12.33 3.96
N LYS A 109 -0.05 13.47 4.60
CA LYS A 109 -0.01 13.60 6.08
C LYS A 109 -1.36 13.98 6.71
N THR A 110 -2.42 13.98 5.92
CA THR A 110 -3.80 14.34 6.29
C THR A 110 -4.19 13.73 7.63
#